data_AF-A0A2E0XK35-F1
#
_entry.id   AF-A0A2E0XK35-F1
#
_cell.length_a   1.000
_cell.length_b   1.000
_cell.length_c   1.000
_cell.angle_alpha   90.00
_cell.angle_beta   90.00
_cell.angle_gamma   90.00
#
_symmetry.space_group_name_H-M   'P 1'
#
loop_
_entity.id
_entity.type
_entity.pdbx_description
1 polymer ?
#
loop_
_entity_poly.entity_id
_entity_poly.type
_entity_poly.pdbx_seq_one_letter_code
_entity_poly.pdbx_strand_id
1 'polypeptide(L)' 'MKSGRFDVYIWLNQGIDKLYAEYLAKEIIIVEPLEITFFQVRQLLIQDDNGYLLCFGEEV' A
#
# COMPACT_ATOMS: atom_id res chain seq x y z
N MET A 1 19.37 -11.09 -5.37
CA MET A 1 18.42 -10.10 -5.90
C MET A 1 17.05 -10.41 -5.31
N LYS A 2 16.53 -9.57 -4.41
CA LYS A 2 15.10 -9.62 -4.08
C LYS A 2 14.38 -9.10 -5.32
N SER A 3 13.59 -9.96 -5.97
CA SER A 3 12.84 -9.65 -7.19
C SER A 3 11.47 -9.02 -6.90
N GLY A 4 11.18 -8.67 -5.65
CA GLY A 4 9.91 -8.09 -5.23
C GLY A 4 9.99 -6.57 -5.17
N ARG A 5 8.95 -5.91 -5.70
CA ARG A 5 8.72 -4.45 -5.59
C ARG A 5 8.39 -4.02 -4.14
N PHE A 6 7.98 -4.97 -3.30
CA PHE A 6 7.63 -4.83 -1.89
C PHE A 6 8.15 -6.04 -1.11
N ASP A 7 8.29 -5.89 0.22
CA ASP A 7 8.69 -6.97 1.12
C ASP A 7 7.51 -7.84 1.55
N VAL A 8 6.32 -7.23 1.68
CA VAL A 8 5.07 -7.91 2.07
C VAL A 8 3.90 -7.35 1.25
N TYR A 9 2.97 -8.24 0.87
CA TYR A 9 1.68 -7.88 0.31
C TYR A 9 0.56 -8.26 1.29
N ILE A 10 -0.28 -7.30 1.63
CA ILE A 10 -1.37 -7.42 2.61
C ILE A 10 -2.69 -7.22 1.87
N TRP A 11 -3.53 -8.26 1.84
CA TRP A 11 -4.86 -8.17 1.26
C TRP A 11 -5.87 -7.67 2.30
N LEU A 12 -6.58 -6.60 1.97
CA LEU A 12 -7.64 -6.02 2.77
C LEU A 12 -8.99 -6.48 2.22
N ASN A 13 -9.93 -6.77 3.13
CA ASN A 13 -11.30 -7.05 2.73
C ASN A 13 -12.08 -5.76 2.40
N GLN A 14 -11.72 -4.63 3.04
CA GLN A 14 -12.32 -3.31 2.85
C GLN A 14 -11.52 -2.24 3.63
N GLY A 15 -11.67 -0.97 3.26
CA GLY A 15 -11.18 0.19 4.00
C GLY A 15 -9.86 0.81 3.53
N ILE A 16 -9.36 0.48 2.33
CA ILE A 16 -8.10 1.03 1.81
C ILE A 16 -8.10 2.57 1.70
N ASP A 17 -9.25 3.20 1.40
CA ASP A 17 -9.40 4.66 1.41
C ASP A 17 -9.16 5.26 2.79
N LYS A 18 -9.76 4.64 3.82
CA LYS A 18 -9.63 5.11 5.19
C LYS A 18 -8.20 4.95 5.67
N LEU A 19 -7.57 3.83 5.32
CA LEU A 19 -6.16 3.58 5.61
C LEU A 19 -5.25 4.61 4.93
N TYR A 20 -5.47 4.88 3.66
CA TYR A 20 -4.71 5.88 2.90
C TYR A 20 -4.84 7.28 3.51
N ALA A 21 -6.06 7.71 3.85
CA ALA A 21 -6.30 8.99 4.50
C ALA A 21 -5.62 9.07 5.89
N GLU A 22 -5.66 7.99 6.67
CA GLU A 22 -4.99 7.92 7.96
C GLU A 22 -3.46 8.01 7.81
N TYR A 23 -2.89 7.33 6.82
CA TYR A 23 -1.44 7.36 6.56
C TYR A 23 -0.95 8.71 6.06
N LEU A 24 -1.73 9.40 5.23
CA LEU A 24 -1.46 10.80 4.87
C LEU A 24 -1.47 11.72 6.10
N ALA A 25 -2.49 11.59 6.96
CA ALA A 25 -2.61 12.41 8.17
C ALA A 25 -1.51 12.15 9.21
N LYS A 26 -0.92 10.95 9.18
CA LYS A 26 0.20 10.55 10.04
C LYS A 26 1.57 10.79 9.42
N GLU A 27 1.63 11.36 8.21
CA GLU A 27 2.88 11.63 7.48
C GLU A 27 3.71 10.35 7.25
N ILE A 28 3.05 9.21 7.07
CA ILE A 28 3.71 7.96 6.67
C ILE A 28 4.31 8.13 5.27
N ILE A 29 5.47 7.52 5.03
CA ILE A 29 6.12 7.56 3.72
C ILE A 29 5.31 6.71 2.73
N ILE A 30 4.57 7.40 1.87
CA ILE A 30 3.86 6.80 0.74
C ILE A 30 4.82 6.75 -0.45
N VAL A 31 5.23 5.54 -0.81
CA VAL A 31 6.15 5.29 -1.94
C VAL A 31 5.40 5.34 -3.26
N GLU A 32 4.19 4.76 -3.29
CA GLU A 32 3.27 4.84 -4.42
C GLU A 32 1.88 5.15 -3.88
N PRO A 33 1.19 6.17 -4.42
CA PRO A 33 -0.12 6.58 -3.92
C PRO A 33 -1.17 5.49 -4.19
N LEU A 34 -2.34 5.65 -3.55
CA LEU A 34 -3.47 4.77 -3.82
C LEU A 34 -3.87 4.84 -5.31
N GLU A 35 -3.75 3.71 -6.01
CA GLU A 35 -4.04 3.59 -7.44
C GLU A 35 -4.88 2.34 -7.74
N ILE A 36 -5.56 2.34 -8.89
CA ILE A 36 -6.21 1.14 -9.43
C ILE A 36 -5.28 0.55 -10.49
N THR A 37 -4.90 -0.71 -10.31
CA THR A 37 -4.01 -1.43 -11.22
C THR A 37 -4.73 -1.94 -12.47
N PHE A 38 -3.96 -2.41 -13.45
CA PHE A 38 -4.47 -3.12 -14.63
C PHE A 38 -5.39 -4.31 -14.27
N PHE A 39 -5.19 -4.94 -13.12
CA PHE A 39 -5.96 -6.09 -12.66
C PHE A 39 -7.22 -5.73 -11.87
N GLN A 40 -7.66 -4.46 -11.89
CA GLN A 40 -8.81 -3.98 -11.11
C GLN A 40 -8.64 -4.24 -9.60
N VAL A 41 -7.41 -4.04 -9.12
CA VAL A 41 -7.09 -4.05 -7.68
C VAL A 41 -6.67 -2.65 -7.29
N ARG A 42 -7.24 -2.15 -6.20
CA ARG A 42 -6.82 -0.91 -5.55
C ARG A 42 -5.60 -1.22 -4.70
N GLN A 43 -4.50 -0.48 -4.86
CA GLN A 43 -3.29 -0.73 -4.09
C GLN A 43 -2.60 0.55 -3.61
N LEU A 44 -1.90 0.43 -2.49
CA LEU A 44 -1.10 1.47 -1.85
C LEU A 44 0.25 0.88 -1.42
N LEU A 45 1.36 1.56 -1.72
CA LEU A 45 2.69 1.15 -1.26
C LEU A 45 3.25 2.17 -0.26
N ILE A 46 3.61 1.71 0.93
CA ILE A 46 4.26 2.52 1.96
C ILE A 46 5.62 1.96 2.35
N GLN A 47 6.40 2.79 3.05
CA GLN A 47 7.59 2.37 3.77
C GLN A 47 7.38 2.55 5.28
N ASP A 48 7.73 1.54 6.08
CA ASP A 48 7.70 1.62 7.55
C ASP A 48 8.97 2.26 8.13
N ASP A 49 8.99 2.50 9.45
CA ASP A 49 10.13 3.12 10.15
C ASP A 49 11.40 2.25 10.15
N ASN A 50 11.28 0.96 9.83
CA ASN A 50 12.41 0.04 9.71
C ASN A 50 12.92 -0.08 8.26
N GLY A 51 12.27 0.63 7.33
CA GLY A 51 12.62 0.66 5.91
C GLY A 51 11.98 -0.44 5.06
N TYR A 52 11.07 -1.24 5.60
CA TYR A 52 10.35 -2.28 4.86
C TYR A 52 9.27 -1.68 3.96
N LEU A 53 9.10 -2.26 2.77
CA LEU A 53 8.08 -1.86 1.81
C LEU A 53 6.84 -2.73 1.96
N LEU A 54 5.71 -2.11 2.32
CA LEU A 54 4.43 -2.78 2.58
C LEU A 54 3.40 -2.38 1.52
N CYS A 55 2.95 -3.35 0.73
CA CYS A 55 1.90 -3.15 -0.26
C CYS A 55 0.55 -3.61 0.29
N PHE A 56 -0.44 -2.73 0.29
CA PHE A 56 -1.82 -3.02 0.66
C PHE A 56 -2.66 -3.12 -0.60
N GLY A 57 -3.46 -4.17 -0.73
CA GLY A 57 -4.37 -4.40 -1.86
C GLY A 57 -5.82 -4.59 -1.41
N GLU A 58 -6.76 -4.14 -2.22
CA GLU A 58 -8.20 -4.30 -2.03
C GLU A 58 -8.87 -4.48 -3.40
N GLU A 59 -9.86 -5.36 -3.49
CA GLU A 59 -10.69 -5.47 -4.71
C GLU A 59 -11.47 -4.16 -4.94
N VAL A 60 -11.69 -3.78 -6.21
CA VAL A 60 -12.47 -2.55 -6.56
C VAL A 60 -13.93 -2.66 -6.17
#